data_AF-A0A9D8D853-F1
#
_entry.id   AF-A0A9D8D853-F1
#
_cell.length_a   1.000
_cell.length_b   1.000
_cell.length_c   1.000
_cell.angle_alpha   90.00
_cell.angle_beta   90.00
_cell.angle_gamma   90.00
#
_symmetry.space_group_name_H-M   'P 1'
#
loop_
_entity.id
_entity.type
_entity.pdbx_description
1 polymer ?
#
loop_
_entity_poly.entity_id
_entity_poly.type
_entity_poly.pdbx_seq_one_letter_code
_entity_poly.pdbx_strand_id
1 'polypeptide(L)' 'MPLDREEKSKLRDMVSLANKSNVDDAIAAVEAARANLSEDDKDYARLTGWLEDLSHVAGGKVIGRTGDPGAQPDGMG' A
#
# COMPACT_ATOMS: atom_id res chain seq x y z
N MET A 1 17.84 8.89 4.25
CA MET A 1 18.85 7.84 3.94
C MET A 1 18.21 6.87 2.98
N PRO A 2 18.92 6.27 2.01
CA PRO A 2 18.34 5.23 1.18
C PRO A 2 18.02 4.00 2.04
N LEU A 3 16.89 3.34 1.77
CA LEU A 3 16.54 2.08 2.45
C LEU A 3 17.58 0.99 2.17
N ASP A 4 17.90 0.21 3.19
CA ASP A 4 18.77 -0.95 3.04
C ASP A 4 18.11 -2.02 2.16
N ARG A 5 18.94 -2.76 1.43
CA ARG A 5 18.47 -3.80 0.50
C ARG A 5 17.65 -4.87 1.23
N GLU A 6 18.05 -5.22 2.45
CA GLU A 6 17.33 -6.18 3.28
C GLU A 6 15.95 -5.66 3.69
N GLU A 7 15.85 -4.40 4.12
CA GLU A 7 14.57 -3.77 4.46
C GLU A 7 13.64 -3.71 3.24
N LYS A 8 14.17 -3.34 2.07
CA LYS A 8 13.37 -3.33 0.82
C LYS A 8 12.80 -4.70 0.48
N SER A 9 13.61 -5.75 0.59
CA SER A 9 13.15 -7.12 0.32
C SER A 9 12.09 -7.53 1.34
N LYS A 10 12.30 -7.25 2.62
CA LYS A 10 11.35 -7.58 3.69
C LYS A 10 10.01 -6.87 3.52
N LEU A 11 10.03 -5.57 3.21
CA LEU A 11 8.82 -4.79 2.95
C LEU A 11 8.10 -5.32 1.70
N ARG A 12 8.84 -5.64 0.63
CA ARG A 12 8.27 -6.22 -0.59
C ARG A 12 7.55 -7.54 -0.31
N ASP A 13 8.19 -8.45 0.41
CA ASP A 13 7.60 -9.75 0.78
C ASP A 13 6.35 -9.54 1.63
N MET A 14 6.39 -8.62 2.59
CA MET A 14 5.25 -8.29 3.44
C MET A 14 4.07 -7.73 2.63
N VAL A 15 4.31 -6.78 1.72
CA VAL A 15 3.30 -6.26 0.81
C VAL A 15 2.73 -7.38 -0.07
N SER A 16 3.58 -8.25 -0.60
CA SER A 16 3.16 -9.36 -1.46
C SER A 16 2.37 -10.45 -0.73
N LEU A 17 2.54 -10.58 0.58
CA LEU A 17 1.82 -11.53 1.45
C LEU A 17 0.66 -10.87 2.21
N ALA A 18 0.41 -9.58 1.97
CA ALA A 18 -0.63 -8.83 2.65
C ALA A 18 -2.02 -9.35 2.27
N ASN A 19 -2.85 -9.48 3.29
CA ASN A 19 -4.23 -9.91 3.22
C ASN A 19 -5.02 -9.17 4.32
N LYS A 20 -6.34 -9.31 4.32
CA LYS A 20 -7.23 -8.57 5.23
C LYS A 20 -6.90 -8.74 6.73
N SER A 21 -6.18 -9.79 7.13
CA SER A 21 -5.82 -10.04 8.52
C SER A 21 -4.49 -9.41 8.94
N ASN A 22 -3.62 -9.02 8.00
CA ASN A 22 -2.28 -8.48 8.30
C ASN A 22 -1.94 -7.21 7.49
N VAL A 23 -2.89 -6.68 6.71
CA VAL A 23 -2.71 -5.50 5.86
C VAL A 23 -2.38 -4.25 6.68
N ASP A 24 -2.97 -4.09 7.87
CA ASP A 24 -2.67 -2.96 8.77
C ASP A 24 -1.21 -2.98 9.24
N ASP A 25 -0.67 -4.17 9.55
CA ASP A 25 0.74 -4.36 9.90
C ASP A 25 1.66 -4.00 8.72
N ALA A 26 1.29 -4.42 7.50
CA ALA A 26 2.03 -4.09 6.28
C ALA A 26 2.03 -2.58 6.00
N ILE A 27 0.88 -1.92 6.19
CA ILE A 27 0.75 -0.46 6.05
C ILE A 27 1.67 0.23 7.04
N ALA A 28 1.59 -0.12 8.32
CA ALA A 28 2.41 0.49 9.37
C ALA A 28 3.92 0.33 9.10
N ALA A 29 4.36 -0.83 8.63
CA ALA A 29 5.76 -1.08 8.29
C ALA A 29 6.23 -0.23 7.09
N VAL A 30 5.41 -0.13 6.05
CA VAL A 30 5.71 0.68 4.86
C VAL A 30 5.69 2.17 5.19
N GLU A 31 4.76 2.64 6.01
CA GLU A 31 4.72 4.03 6.48
C GLU A 31 5.94 4.39 7.33
N ALA A 32 6.34 3.51 8.26
CA ALA A 32 7.53 3.72 9.08
C ALA A 32 8.81 3.79 8.21
N ALA A 33 8.92 2.93 7.20
CA ALA A 33 10.02 2.97 6.25
C ALA A 33 10.00 4.27 5.43
N ARG A 34 8.83 4.70 4.95
CA ARG A 34 8.64 5.93 4.17
C ARG A 34 8.94 7.18 4.98
N ALA A 35 8.60 7.21 6.27
CA ALA A 35 8.84 8.36 7.15
C ALA A 35 10.34 8.68 7.33
N ASN A 36 11.22 7.70 7.10
CA ASN A 36 12.68 7.88 7.17
C ASN A 36 13.33 8.27 5.82
N LEU A 37 12.52 8.39 4.76
CA LEU A 37 12.95 8.76 3.42
C LEU A 37 12.64 10.23 3.11
N SER A 38 13.43 10.80 2.20
CA SER A 38 13.14 12.11 1.62
C SER A 38 12.03 11.96 0.57
N GLU A 39 11.20 12.98 0.41
CA GLU A 39 10.12 12.99 -0.59
C GLU A 39 10.65 12.91 -2.04
N ASP A 40 11.87 13.40 -2.27
CA ASP A 40 12.59 13.28 -3.55
C ASP A 40 13.20 11.89 -3.81
N ASP A 41 13.14 10.98 -2.84
CA ASP A 41 13.70 9.63 -3.00
C ASP A 41 12.80 8.76 -3.89
N LYS A 42 13.39 8.03 -4.84
CA LYS A 42 12.68 7.06 -5.68
C LYS A 42 11.97 5.98 -4.86
N ASP A 43 12.53 5.64 -3.70
CA ASP A 43 11.94 4.65 -2.80
C ASP A 43 10.69 5.23 -2.13
N TYR A 44 10.63 6.54 -1.85
CA TYR A 44 9.44 7.20 -1.30
C TYR A 44 8.23 7.07 -2.24
N ALA A 45 8.43 7.36 -3.53
CA ALA A 45 7.39 7.19 -4.55
C ALA A 45 6.94 5.72 -4.68
N ARG A 46 7.88 4.78 -4.59
CA ARG A 46 7.59 3.34 -4.63
C ARG A 46 6.77 2.87 -3.43
N LEU A 47 7.17 3.27 -2.22
CA LEU A 47 6.44 2.93 -1.00
C LEU A 47 5.05 3.55 -0.99
N THR A 48 4.90 4.75 -1.54
CA THR A 48 3.58 5.38 -1.72
C THR A 48 2.65 4.50 -2.56
N GLY A 49 3.14 3.97 -3.70
CA GLY A 49 2.36 3.04 -4.51
C GLY A 49 2.01 1.71 -3.81
N TRP A 50 2.88 1.23 -2.91
CA TRP A 50 2.57 0.06 -2.08
C TRP A 50 1.49 0.35 -1.05
N LEU A 51 1.49 1.54 -0.44
CA LEU A 51 0.41 1.94 0.48
C LEU A 51 -0.95 2.02 -0.22
N GLU A 52 -0.99 2.50 -1.47
CA GLU A 52 -2.21 2.49 -2.28
C GLU A 52 -2.73 1.07 -2.53
N ASP A 53 -1.84 0.13 -2.91
CA ASP A 53 -2.20 -1.27 -3.11
C ASP A 53 -2.69 -1.95 -1.83
N LEU A 54 -1.98 -1.74 -0.72
CA LEU A 54 -2.39 -2.22 0.60
C LEU A 54 -3.74 -1.63 1.04
N SER A 55 -4.00 -0.36 0.76
CA SER A 55 -5.30 0.28 1.04
C SER A 55 -6.44 -0.38 0.26
N HIS A 56 -6.17 -0.88 -0.95
CA HIS A 56 -7.14 -1.69 -1.70
C HIS A 56 -7.38 -3.05 -1.04
N VAL A 57 -6.32 -3.74 -0.60
CA VAL A 57 -6.40 -5.02 0.13
C VAL A 57 -7.18 -4.87 1.45
N ALA A 58 -7.01 -3.76 2.16
CA ALA A 58 -7.71 -3.43 3.41
C ALA A 58 -9.23 -3.23 3.24
N GLY A 59 -9.75 -3.28 2.01
CA GLY A 59 -11.18 -3.13 1.73
C GLY A 59 -11.55 -1.78 1.11
N GLY A 60 -10.57 -1.08 0.52
CA GLY A 60 -10.86 -0.02 -0.44
C GLY A 60 -11.62 1.16 0.16
N LYS A 61 -11.15 1.73 1.27
CA LYS A 61 -11.50 3.12 1.56
C LYS A 61 -10.42 3.99 0.95
N VAL A 62 -10.63 4.35 -0.31
CA VAL A 62 -9.74 5.23 -1.09
C VAL A 62 -9.47 6.50 -0.29
N ILE A 63 -8.31 6.60 0.36
CA ILE A 63 -7.87 7.82 1.02
C ILE A 63 -7.23 8.70 -0.06
N GLY A 64 -8.07 9.41 -0.82
CA GLY A 64 -7.60 10.50 -1.68
C GLY A 64 -7.55 10.24 -3.18
N ARG A 65 -8.60 9.68 -3.79
CA ARG A 65 -8.98 10.04 -5.16
C ARG A 65 -10.47 9.80 -5.39
N THR A 66 -11.21 10.87 -5.60
CA THR A 66 -12.61 10.84 -6.06
C THR A 66 -12.72 10.08 -7.39
N GLY A 67 -13.69 9.14 -7.44
CA GLY A 67 -14.14 8.38 -8.62
C GLY A 67 -13.52 6.97 -8.69
N ASP A 68 -14.22 5.85 -8.60
CA ASP A 68 -15.62 5.53 -8.89
C ASP A 68 -15.94 4.17 -8.20
N PRO A 69 -17.00 4.06 -7.37
CA PRO A 69 -17.45 2.77 -6.87
C PRO A 69 -18.37 2.15 -7.93
N GLY A 70 -17.78 1.46 -8.91
CA GLY A 70 -18.47 0.60 -9.86
C GLY A 70 -19.03 -0.65 -9.18
N ALA A 71 -19.91 -0.47 -8.20
CA ALA A 71 -20.85 -1.47 -7.76
C ALA A 71 -21.93 -1.57 -8.84
N GLN A 72 -21.89 -2.63 -9.64
CA GLN A 72 -23.08 -3.06 -10.37
C GLN A 72 -23.58 -4.35 -9.72
N PRO A 73 -24.65 -4.30 -8.91
CA PRO A 73 -25.33 -5.51 -8.44
C PRO A 73 -26.09 -6.19 -9.59
N ASP A 74 -26.18 -7.51 -9.49
CA ASP A 74 -27.02 -8.42 -10.28
C ASP A 74 -28.36 -7.83 -10.76
N GLY A 75 -28.65 -8.00 -12.05
CA GLY A 75 -29.96 -7.73 -12.64
C GLY A 75 -30.18 -8.61 -13.86
N MET A 76 -31.00 -9.64 -13.70
CA MET A 76 -31.50 -10.49 -14.78
C MET A 76 -32.29 -9.67 -15.82
N GLY A 77 -32.15 -10.06 -17.08
CA GLY A 77 -33.01 -9.67 -18.21
C GLY A 77 -33.12 -10.82 -19.19
#